data_AF-I7LFI2-F1
#
_entry.id   AF-I7LFI2-F1
#
_cell.length_a   1.000
_cell.length_b   1.000
_cell.length_c   1.000
_cell.angle_alpha   90.00
_cell.angle_beta   90.00
_cell.angle_gamma   90.00
#
_symmetry.space_group_name_H-M   'P 1'
#
loop_
_entity.id
_entity.type
_entity.pdbx_description
1 polymer ?
#
loop_
_entity_poly.entity_id
_entity_poly.type
_entity_poly.pdbx_seq_one_letter_code
_entity_poly.pdbx_strand_id
1 'polypeptide(L)'
;MDSRILELLHQVELEYGSVAKCPDDDQRLLEARSILLAKEKPDDTTEKVKALIIKGYSLNEVCKKLKLGIAKLNKIKEQNQLLTRPQFRYVATKGKYRIHGANMASIARALGYKTRLSAIKSNGWLLWAERRRWEQIDDGEYYIDPDEENIYVKRGIDSYRKHRIYNLME
;
A
#
# COMPACT_ATOMS: atom_id res chain seq x y z
N MET A 1 22.29 17.27 12.92
CA MET A 1 23.27 17.77 11.93
C MET A 1 24.63 17.26 12.35
N ASP A 2 25.49 16.81 11.43
CA ASP A 2 26.81 16.31 11.82
C ASP A 2 27.71 17.48 12.23
N SER A 3 28.43 17.38 13.36
CA SER A 3 29.30 18.47 13.86
C SER A 3 30.31 18.92 12.79
N ARG A 4 30.80 17.94 12.02
CA ARG A 4 31.77 18.13 10.94
C ARG A 4 31.25 18.95 9.76
N ILE A 5 29.96 18.89 9.43
CA ILE A 5 29.36 19.74 8.38
C ILE A 5 29.29 21.19 8.86
N LEU A 6 28.93 21.38 10.13
CA LEU A 6 28.85 22.71 10.73
C LEU A 6 30.23 23.37 10.78
N GLU A 7 31.26 22.62 11.16
CA GLU A 7 32.66 23.09 11.19
C GLU A 7 33.16 23.49 9.80
N LEU A 8 32.89 22.67 8.77
CA LEU A 8 33.28 22.97 7.39
C LEU A 8 32.57 24.23 6.85
N LEU A 9 31.27 24.37 7.10
CA LEU A 9 30.51 25.57 6.69
C LEU A 9 30.96 26.82 7.46
N HIS A 10 31.27 26.67 8.75
CA HIS A 10 31.76 27.79 9.57
C HIS A 10 33.13 28.31 9.11
N GLN A 11 34.04 27.41 8.72
CA GLN A 11 35.33 27.80 8.14
C GLN A 11 35.16 28.52 6.80
N VAL A 12 34.22 28.07 5.96
CA VAL A 12 33.89 28.74 4.70
C VAL A 12 33.30 30.14 4.94
N GLU A 13 32.44 30.29 5.94
CA GLU A 13 31.88 31.60 6.32
C GLU A 13 32.93 32.54 6.91
N LEU A 14 33.90 32.04 7.68
CA LEU A 14 35.00 32.84 8.21
C LEU A 14 35.90 33.39 7.11
N GLU A 15 36.13 32.63 6.04
CA GLU A 15 37.03 33.01 4.96
C GLU A 15 36.37 33.90 3.90
N TYR A 16 35.16 33.54 3.47
CA TYR A 16 34.45 34.25 2.39
C TYR A 16 33.37 35.21 2.90
N GLY A 17 33.16 35.29 4.21
CA GLY A 17 32.12 36.08 4.88
C GLY A 17 30.70 35.53 4.70
N SER A 18 30.50 34.61 3.75
CA SER A 18 29.25 33.91 3.50
C SER A 18 29.51 32.71 2.61
N VAL A 19 28.80 31.60 2.87
CA VAL A 19 28.79 30.43 1.99
C VAL A 19 28.38 30.79 0.55
N ALA A 20 27.53 31.81 0.36
CA ALA A 20 27.07 32.24 -0.97
C ALA A 20 28.16 32.96 -1.79
N LYS A 21 29.24 33.42 -1.14
CA LYS A 21 30.38 34.07 -1.78
C LYS A 21 31.56 33.12 -2.00
N CYS A 22 31.42 31.87 -1.53
CA CYS A 22 32.43 30.84 -1.68
C CYS A 22 32.48 30.37 -3.15
N PRO A 23 33.68 30.26 -3.75
CA PRO A 23 33.86 29.64 -5.06
C PRO A 23 33.33 28.20 -5.09
N ASP A 24 32.69 27.79 -6.19
CA ASP A 24 32.09 26.46 -6.33
C ASP A 24 33.13 25.31 -6.32
N ASP A 25 34.40 25.62 -6.50
CA ASP A 25 35.54 24.70 -6.45
C ASP A 25 36.17 24.55 -5.06
N ASP A 26 35.66 25.25 -4.04
CA ASP A 26 36.16 25.12 -2.66
C ASP A 26 35.97 23.69 -2.13
N GLN A 27 37.08 23.09 -1.74
CA GLN A 27 37.15 21.68 -1.35
C GLN A 27 36.32 21.38 -0.09
N ARG A 28 36.15 22.34 0.82
CA ARG A 28 35.35 22.20 2.05
C ARG A 28 33.86 22.25 1.73
N LEU A 29 33.47 23.12 0.80
CA LEU A 29 32.09 23.17 0.29
C LEU A 29 31.72 21.85 -0.41
N LEU A 30 32.63 21.30 -1.21
CA LEU A 30 32.47 20.00 -1.87
C LEU A 30 32.42 18.85 -0.86
N GLU A 31 33.28 18.84 0.17
CA GLU A 31 33.27 17.83 1.23
C GLU A 31 31.96 17.89 2.03
N ALA A 32 31.50 19.09 2.43
CA ALA A 32 30.22 19.27 3.11
C ALA A 32 29.03 18.78 2.25
N ARG A 33 29.02 19.09 0.95
CA ARG A 33 28.03 18.55 0.00
C ARG A 33 28.11 17.04 -0.11
N SER A 34 29.31 16.47 -0.17
CA SER A 34 29.49 15.02 -0.27
C SER A 34 28.98 14.28 0.98
N ILE A 35 29.19 14.83 2.18
CA ILE A 35 28.69 14.25 3.43
C ILE A 35 27.16 14.36 3.50
N LEU A 36 26.59 15.47 3.02
CA LEU A 36 25.13 15.63 2.90
C LEU A 36 24.53 14.62 1.93
N LEU A 37 25.13 14.46 0.74
CA LEU A 37 24.70 13.51 -0.29
C LEU A 37 24.88 12.06 0.17
N ALA A 38 25.96 11.74 0.89
CA ALA A 38 26.18 10.41 1.46
C ALA A 38 25.17 10.07 2.57
N LYS A 39 24.58 11.09 3.22
CA LYS A 39 23.50 10.93 4.19
C LYS A 39 22.11 10.88 3.57
N GLU A 40 21.94 11.37 2.34
CA GLU A 40 20.74 11.10 1.56
C GLU A 40 20.73 9.61 1.21
N LYS A 41 20.06 8.82 2.08
CA LYS A 41 19.73 7.43 1.75
C LYS A 41 19.07 7.42 0.37
N PRO A 42 19.40 6.45 -0.50
CA PRO A 42 18.70 6.30 -1.77
C PRO A 42 17.19 6.34 -1.50
N ASP A 43 16.46 7.14 -2.28
CA ASP A 43 15.02 7.40 -2.08
C ASP A 43 14.20 6.11 -2.29
N ASP A 44 14.17 5.27 -1.25
CA ASP A 44 13.44 4.00 -1.18
C ASP A 44 11.92 4.24 -1.02
N THR A 45 11.46 5.48 -1.20
CA THR A 45 10.05 5.85 -1.13
C THR A 45 9.22 5.03 -2.11
N THR A 46 9.72 4.81 -3.32
CA THR A 46 9.00 4.05 -4.35
C THR A 46 8.75 2.60 -3.91
N GLU A 47 9.77 1.91 -3.39
CA GLU A 47 9.61 0.53 -2.95
C GLU A 47 8.76 0.43 -1.67
N LYS A 48 8.87 1.40 -0.75
CA LYS A 48 7.97 1.48 0.41
C LYS A 48 6.51 1.68 -0.01
N VAL A 49 6.26 2.54 -0.99
CA VAL A 49 4.93 2.73 -1.57
C VAL A 49 4.43 1.43 -2.19
N LYS A 50 5.23 0.76 -3.03
CA LYS A 50 4.90 -0.54 -3.63
C LYS A 50 4.53 -1.57 -2.57
N ALA A 51 5.38 -1.75 -1.57
CA ALA A 51 5.18 -2.73 -0.50
C ALA A 51 3.88 -2.48 0.27
N LEU A 52 3.55 -1.23 0.60
CA LEU A 52 2.30 -0.91 1.30
C LEU A 52 1.08 -1.10 0.40
N ILE A 53 1.13 -0.70 -0.87
CA ILE A 53 0.02 -0.91 -1.80
C ILE A 53 -0.23 -2.41 -2.02
N ILE A 54 0.84 -3.20 -2.19
CA ILE A 54 0.76 -4.66 -2.35
C ILE A 54 0.11 -5.30 -1.13
N LYS A 55 0.45 -4.85 0.10
CA LYS A 55 -0.19 -5.31 1.35
C LYS A 55 -1.66 -4.92 1.52
N GLY A 56 -2.16 -4.03 0.65
CA GLY A 56 -3.53 -3.56 0.67
C GLY A 56 -3.77 -2.41 1.63
N TYR A 57 -2.78 -1.55 1.85
CA TYR A 57 -3.01 -0.24 2.49
C TYR A 57 -3.75 0.70 1.52
N SER A 58 -4.69 1.48 2.05
CA SER A 58 -5.32 2.56 1.29
C SER A 58 -4.34 3.69 0.99
N LEU A 59 -4.56 4.44 -0.09
CA LEU A 59 -3.70 5.56 -0.48
C LEU A 59 -3.56 6.59 0.65
N ASN A 60 -4.63 6.84 1.39
CA ASN A 60 -4.62 7.73 2.56
C ASN A 60 -3.72 7.21 3.69
N GLU A 61 -3.73 5.91 3.97
CA GLU A 61 -2.84 5.30 4.96
C GLU A 61 -1.38 5.36 4.51
N VAL A 62 -1.12 5.14 3.20
CA VAL A 62 0.23 5.26 2.63
C VAL A 62 0.74 6.70 2.77
N CYS A 63 -0.07 7.70 2.41
CA CYS A 63 0.28 9.12 2.56
C CYS A 63 0.63 9.45 4.01
N LYS A 64 -0.18 8.99 4.98
CA LYS A 64 0.06 9.22 6.41
C LYS A 64 1.32 8.51 6.90
N LYS A 65 1.53 7.25 6.53
CA LYS A 65 2.69 6.44 6.98
C LYS A 65 4.01 6.97 6.44
N LEU A 66 4.03 7.41 5.18
CA LEU A 66 5.25 7.86 4.51
C LEU A 66 5.42 9.37 4.50
N LYS A 67 4.46 10.12 5.07
CA LYS A 67 4.40 11.60 5.03
C LYS A 67 4.54 12.12 3.59
N LEU A 68 3.84 11.46 2.65
CA LEU A 68 3.85 11.81 1.23
C LEU A 68 2.58 12.55 0.84
N GLY A 69 2.71 13.53 -0.05
CA GLY A 69 1.58 14.15 -0.71
C GLY A 69 0.90 13.18 -1.69
N ILE A 70 -0.43 13.28 -1.80
CA ILE A 70 -1.24 12.41 -2.67
C ILE A 70 -0.82 12.47 -4.14
N ALA A 71 -0.36 13.64 -4.62
CA ALA A 71 0.15 13.81 -5.98
C ALA A 71 1.41 12.97 -6.24
N LYS A 72 2.38 12.96 -5.31
CA LYS A 72 3.59 12.12 -5.42
C LYS A 72 3.22 10.64 -5.37
N LEU A 73 2.29 10.25 -4.50
CA LEU A 73 1.80 8.88 -4.42
C LEU A 73 1.11 8.41 -5.71
N ASN A 74 0.23 9.24 -6.28
CA ASN A 74 -0.46 8.92 -7.54
C ASN A 74 0.52 8.78 -8.69
N LYS A 75 1.51 9.68 -8.81
CA LYS A 75 2.58 9.58 -9.80
C LYS A 75 3.33 8.25 -9.68
N ILE A 76 3.74 7.87 -8.47
CA ILE A 76 4.42 6.57 -8.25
C ILE A 76 3.52 5.40 -8.64
N LYS A 77 2.24 5.42 -8.25
CA LYS A 77 1.27 4.38 -8.56
C LYS A 77 1.08 4.22 -10.07
N GLU A 78 0.95 5.31 -10.82
CA GLU A 78 0.77 5.30 -12.27
C GLU A 78 2.03 4.79 -12.99
N GLN A 79 3.21 5.34 -12.64
CA GLN A 79 4.48 4.95 -13.26
C GLN A 79 4.82 3.46 -13.05
N ASN A 80 4.34 2.87 -11.95
CA ASN A 80 4.59 1.47 -11.62
C ASN A 80 3.37 0.57 -11.82
N GLN A 81 2.29 1.08 -12.43
CA GLN A 81 1.04 0.35 -12.72
C GLN A 81 0.47 -0.40 -11.49
N LEU A 82 0.54 0.22 -10.31
CA LEU A 82 0.15 -0.44 -9.06
C LEU A 82 -1.37 -0.47 -8.92
N LEU A 83 -1.91 -1.68 -8.74
CA LEU A 83 -3.32 -1.88 -8.43
C LEU A 83 -3.59 -1.69 -6.93
N THR A 84 -4.61 -0.93 -6.57
CA THR A 84 -5.05 -0.84 -5.17
C THR A 84 -5.94 -2.02 -4.83
N ARG A 85 -5.70 -2.65 -3.68
CA ARG A 85 -6.57 -3.70 -3.16
C ARG A 85 -7.65 -3.08 -2.26
N PRO A 86 -8.88 -3.61 -2.25
CA PRO A 86 -9.95 -3.08 -1.43
C PRO A 86 -9.69 -3.35 0.05
N GLN A 87 -10.37 -2.56 0.89
CA GLN A 87 -10.54 -2.90 2.29
C GLN A 87 -11.71 -3.89 2.39
N PHE A 88 -11.44 -5.11 2.83
CA PHE A 88 -12.46 -6.10 3.09
C PHE A 88 -13.08 -5.77 4.45
N ARG A 89 -14.41 -5.66 4.50
CA ARG A 89 -15.14 -5.23 5.69
C ARG A 89 -16.08 -6.30 6.23
N TYR A 90 -16.35 -7.32 5.43
CA TYR A 90 -17.30 -8.37 5.74
C TYR A 90 -16.73 -9.72 5.33
N VAL A 91 -17.11 -10.72 6.09
CA VAL A 91 -16.70 -12.11 5.92
C VAL A 91 -17.93 -12.99 5.96
N ALA A 92 -18.05 -13.89 4.99
CA ALA A 92 -19.01 -14.98 5.00
C ALA A 92 -18.30 -16.33 5.12
N THR A 93 -18.81 -17.22 5.97
CA THR A 93 -18.28 -18.58 6.14
C THR A 93 -19.35 -19.65 5.99
N LYS A 94 -18.95 -20.80 5.42
CA LYS A 94 -19.76 -22.03 5.36
C LYS A 94 -18.83 -23.23 5.32
N GLY A 95 -18.79 -24.02 6.39
CA GLY A 95 -17.83 -25.11 6.54
C GLY A 95 -16.39 -24.59 6.42
N LYS A 96 -15.61 -25.14 5.47
CA LYS A 96 -14.23 -24.70 5.19
C LYS A 96 -14.12 -23.41 4.36
N TYR A 97 -15.22 -22.95 3.76
CA TYR A 97 -15.19 -21.80 2.87
C TYR A 97 -15.28 -20.49 3.65
N ARG A 98 -14.37 -19.56 3.34
CA ARG A 98 -14.39 -18.18 3.86
C ARG A 98 -14.25 -17.19 2.70
N ILE A 99 -15.19 -16.26 2.58
CA ILE A 99 -15.25 -15.27 1.52
C ILE A 99 -15.23 -13.86 2.11
N HIS A 100 -14.28 -13.04 1.64
CA HIS A 100 -14.11 -11.65 2.04
C HIS A 100 -14.74 -10.70 1.03
N GLY A 101 -15.43 -9.66 1.51
CA GLY A 101 -16.04 -8.64 0.65
C GLY A 101 -15.94 -7.24 1.23
N ALA A 102 -15.90 -6.23 0.36
CA ALA A 102 -15.91 -4.82 0.77
C ALA A 102 -17.28 -4.38 1.33
N ASN A 103 -18.36 -5.02 0.88
CA ASN A 103 -19.71 -4.78 1.35
C ASN A 103 -20.55 -6.07 1.36
N MET A 104 -21.57 -6.15 2.22
CA MET A 104 -22.42 -7.35 2.32
C MET A 104 -23.18 -7.67 1.03
N ALA A 105 -23.56 -6.64 0.25
CA ALA A 105 -24.30 -6.83 -1.00
C ALA A 105 -23.46 -7.55 -2.07
N SER A 106 -22.15 -7.29 -2.12
CA SER A 106 -21.20 -8.00 -3.01
C SER A 106 -21.14 -9.48 -2.65
N ILE A 107 -21.05 -9.81 -1.36
CA ILE A 107 -21.10 -11.19 -0.87
C ILE A 107 -22.42 -11.86 -1.25
N ALA A 108 -23.55 -11.17 -1.01
CA ALA A 108 -24.86 -11.70 -1.36
C ALA A 108 -24.95 -12.05 -2.85
N ARG A 109 -24.54 -11.13 -3.73
CA ARG A 109 -24.61 -11.30 -5.18
C ARG A 109 -23.65 -12.36 -5.69
N ALA A 110 -22.42 -12.40 -5.18
CA ALA A 110 -21.44 -13.42 -5.51
C ALA A 110 -21.93 -14.83 -5.15
N LEU A 111 -22.73 -14.95 -4.09
CA LEU A 111 -23.39 -16.21 -3.69
C LEU A 111 -24.72 -16.47 -4.42
N GLY A 112 -25.10 -15.65 -5.41
CA GLY A 112 -26.32 -15.82 -6.20
C GLY A 112 -27.60 -15.28 -5.56
N TYR A 113 -27.51 -14.48 -4.50
CA TYR A 113 -28.67 -13.90 -3.82
C TYR A 113 -28.94 -12.46 -4.25
N LYS A 114 -30.22 -12.11 -4.46
CA LYS A 114 -30.70 -10.76 -4.80
C LYS A 114 -30.62 -9.76 -3.62
N THR A 115 -29.55 -9.78 -2.80
CA THR A 115 -29.27 -8.93 -1.61
C THR A 115 -29.98 -9.26 -0.29
N ARG A 116 -30.85 -10.27 -0.23
CA ARG A 116 -31.49 -10.67 1.03
C ARG A 116 -30.51 -11.40 1.95
N LEU A 117 -30.00 -10.71 2.97
CA LEU A 117 -29.16 -11.28 4.03
C LEU A 117 -29.80 -12.49 4.72
N SER A 118 -31.14 -12.49 4.83
CA SER A 118 -31.89 -13.64 5.35
C SER A 118 -31.67 -14.90 4.52
N ALA A 119 -31.62 -14.79 3.19
CA ALA A 119 -31.40 -15.92 2.30
C ALA A 119 -29.99 -16.52 2.45
N ILE A 120 -28.97 -15.69 2.69
CA ILE A 120 -27.59 -16.14 2.97
C ILE A 120 -27.58 -17.00 4.23
N LYS A 121 -28.16 -16.49 5.33
CA LYS A 121 -28.22 -17.19 6.62
C LYS A 121 -29.03 -18.50 6.53
N SER A 122 -30.17 -18.47 5.86
CA SER A 122 -31.00 -19.68 5.66
C SER A 122 -30.30 -20.79 4.88
N ASN A 123 -29.26 -20.48 4.11
CA ASN A 123 -28.44 -21.45 3.37
C ASN A 123 -27.17 -21.90 4.11
N GLY A 124 -27.10 -21.63 5.42
CA GLY A 124 -26.02 -22.09 6.29
C GLY A 124 -24.75 -21.21 6.26
N TRP A 125 -24.82 -20.02 5.66
CA TRP A 125 -23.72 -19.07 5.70
C TRP A 125 -23.80 -18.18 6.95
N LEU A 126 -22.69 -18.06 7.66
CA LEU A 126 -22.51 -17.10 8.74
C LEU A 126 -21.85 -15.83 8.19
N LEU A 127 -22.43 -14.66 8.47
CA LEU A 127 -21.95 -13.37 7.95
C LEU A 127 -21.77 -12.37 9.10
N TRP A 128 -20.60 -11.73 9.16
CA TRP A 128 -20.30 -10.67 10.13
C TRP A 128 -19.37 -9.61 9.54
N ALA A 129 -19.22 -8.50 10.26
CA ALA A 129 -18.28 -7.45 9.93
C ALA A 129 -16.89 -7.79 10.49
N GLU A 130 -15.90 -7.82 9.64
CA GLU A 130 -14.49 -8.02 10.00
C GLU A 130 -13.65 -7.23 9.01
N ARG A 131 -12.83 -6.31 9.51
CA ARG A 131 -11.97 -5.48 8.65
C ARG A 131 -10.65 -6.19 8.43
N ARG A 132 -10.34 -6.51 7.18
CA ARG A 132 -9.06 -7.07 6.75
C ARG A 132 -8.50 -6.34 5.54
N ARG A 133 -7.17 -6.20 5.53
CA ARG A 133 -6.39 -5.85 4.35
C ARG A 133 -6.00 -7.11 3.59
N TRP A 134 -5.53 -6.93 2.36
CA TRP A 134 -5.08 -8.01 1.50
C TRP A 134 -4.03 -8.93 2.16
N GLU A 135 -3.05 -8.36 2.85
CA GLU A 135 -2.02 -9.13 3.57
C GLU A 135 -2.57 -10.01 4.70
N GLN A 136 -3.78 -9.72 5.19
CA GLN A 136 -4.40 -10.39 6.33
C GLN A 136 -5.40 -11.47 5.90
N ILE A 137 -5.65 -11.62 4.60
CA ILE A 137 -6.44 -12.74 4.07
C ILE A 137 -5.50 -13.93 3.95
N ASP A 138 -5.94 -15.10 4.41
CA ASP A 138 -5.11 -16.29 4.36
C ASP A 138 -5.11 -16.91 2.95
N ASP A 139 -4.03 -17.63 2.60
CA ASP A 139 -3.99 -18.34 1.33
C ASP A 139 -5.04 -19.46 1.30
N GLY A 140 -5.70 -19.64 0.15
CA GLY A 140 -6.84 -20.54 0.00
C GLY A 140 -8.19 -19.92 0.38
N GLU A 141 -8.22 -18.76 1.04
CA GLU A 141 -9.46 -18.02 1.27
C GLU A 141 -9.90 -17.27 0.00
N TYR A 142 -11.20 -17.00 -0.07
CA TYR A 142 -11.82 -16.37 -1.23
C TYR A 142 -12.10 -14.90 -0.96
N TYR A 143 -12.14 -14.10 -2.02
CA TYR A 143 -12.47 -12.70 -1.91
C TYR A 143 -13.22 -12.21 -3.14
N ILE A 144 -13.97 -11.14 -2.96
CA ILE A 144 -14.74 -10.51 -4.03
C ILE A 144 -14.07 -9.22 -4.41
N ASP A 145 -13.77 -9.08 -5.69
CA ASP A 145 -13.32 -7.83 -6.23
C ASP A 145 -14.51 -6.86 -6.37
N PRO A 146 -14.43 -5.63 -5.83
CA PRO A 146 -15.57 -4.70 -5.86
C PRO A 146 -15.86 -4.13 -7.24
N ASP A 147 -14.89 -4.13 -8.16
CA ASP A 147 -15.06 -3.54 -9.50
C ASP A 147 -15.66 -4.56 -10.47
N GLU A 148 -15.26 -5.84 -10.33
CA GLU A 148 -15.67 -6.89 -11.25
C GLU A 148 -16.77 -7.81 -10.70
N GLU A 149 -17.05 -7.73 -9.39
CA GLU A 149 -18.01 -8.58 -8.66
C GLU A 149 -17.75 -10.09 -8.80
N ASN A 150 -16.53 -10.43 -9.18
CA ASN A 150 -16.06 -11.80 -9.35
C ASN A 150 -15.45 -12.34 -8.07
N ILE A 151 -15.60 -13.65 -7.88
CA ILE A 151 -14.93 -14.37 -6.79
C ILE A 151 -13.55 -14.79 -7.24
N TYR A 152 -12.58 -14.60 -6.37
CA TYR A 152 -11.20 -14.98 -6.55
C TYR A 152 -10.70 -15.78 -5.35
N VAL A 153 -9.68 -16.61 -5.53
CA VAL A 153 -8.96 -17.27 -4.44
C VAL A 153 -7.58 -16.63 -4.24
N LYS A 154 -7.19 -16.41 -2.99
CA LYS A 154 -5.85 -15.92 -2.65
C LYS A 154 -4.82 -17.04 -2.70
N ARG A 155 -3.69 -16.80 -3.37
CA ARG A 155 -2.53 -17.71 -3.52
C ARG A 155 -1.23 -16.91 -3.43
N GLY A 156 -0.99 -16.30 -2.28
CA GLY A 156 0.15 -15.41 -2.05
C GLY A 156 -0.19 -13.92 -2.24
N ILE A 157 0.77 -13.07 -1.91
CA ILE A 157 0.58 -11.61 -1.86
C ILE A 157 0.38 -10.98 -3.25
N ASP A 158 0.89 -11.62 -4.31
CA ASP A 158 0.81 -11.11 -5.68
C ASP A 158 -0.32 -11.74 -6.49
N SER A 159 -1.22 -12.51 -5.86
CA SER A 159 -2.29 -13.24 -6.55
C SER A 159 -3.55 -12.43 -6.83
N TYR A 160 -3.55 -11.13 -6.50
CA TYR A 160 -4.73 -10.28 -6.64
C TYR A 160 -5.19 -10.21 -8.11
N ARG A 161 -6.46 -10.58 -8.33
CA ARG A 161 -7.16 -10.76 -9.63
C ARG A 161 -6.57 -11.81 -10.57
N LYS A 162 -5.79 -12.79 -10.06
CA LYS A 162 -5.18 -13.82 -10.91
C LYS A 162 -5.94 -15.14 -10.98
N HIS A 163 -6.69 -15.49 -9.93
CA HIS A 163 -7.32 -16.81 -9.82
C HIS A 163 -8.82 -16.70 -9.61
N ARG A 164 -9.55 -16.44 -10.70
CA ARG A 164 -11.01 -16.33 -10.69
C ARG A 164 -11.66 -17.69 -10.47
N ILE A 165 -12.74 -17.71 -9.69
CA ILE A 165 -13.57 -18.87 -9.41
C ILE A 165 -14.94 -18.64 -10.03
N TYR A 166 -15.42 -19.61 -10.80
CA TYR A 166 -16.73 -19.55 -11.47
C TYR A 166 -17.83 -20.21 -10.64
N ASN A 167 -17.50 -21.32 -9.95
CA ASN A 167 -18.40 -22.05 -9.07
C ASN A 167 -17.70 -22.27 -7.71
N LEU A 168 -18.30 -21.78 -6.63
CA LEU A 168 -17.77 -21.95 -5.27
C LEU A 168 -18.28 -23.22 -4.57
N MET A 169 -19.16 -23.99 -5.23
CA MET A 169 -19.96 -25.06 -4.63
C MET A 169 -19.98 -26.37 -5.46
N GLU A 170 -19.01 -26.59 -6.34
CA GLU A 170 -18.71 -27.93 -6.88
C GLU A 170 -17.62 -28.62 -6.05
#